data_AF-A0AAW4BIN3-F1
#
_entry.id   AF-A0AAW4BIN3-F1
#
_cell.length_a   1.000
_cell.length_b   1.000
_cell.length_c   1.000
_cell.angle_alpha   90.00
_cell.angle_beta   90.00
_cell.angle_gamma   90.00
#
_symmetry.space_group_name_H-M   'P 1'
#
loop_
_entity.id
_entity.type
_entity.pdbx_description
1 polymer ?
#
loop_
_entity_poly.entity_id
_entity_poly.type
_entity_poly.pdbx_seq_one_letter_code
_entity_poly.pdbx_strand_id
1 'polypeptide(L)'
;MVIAKPSNNEKPIQRILVSDDLDSEYGTYVSQIVRDLREAGKKLQTSVDALDEYHVSMLRVDKDIIINALTHVDKGDNSSDTNNIREVEAEKMLHDAFMLKASDIHISGDEKEAFIKFRINGELEFYGVHGRAKAEVTSLVSVMYSNMASKDGSIGGKEFDANTKADGVIYRNISGKRIGARIATHPTTQKNDDFYMVLRVLGDQNAYAEYITFENLGYLFNQPEQIRSALYGKGITLIIGETNSGKSVT
;
A
#
# COMPACT_ATOMS: atom_id res chain seq x y z
N MET A 1 7.51 -60.72 24.04
CA MET A 1 6.74 -60.45 22.81
C MET A 1 5.26 -60.41 23.17
N VAL A 2 4.68 -59.22 23.34
CA VAL A 2 3.23 -58.96 23.31
C VAL A 2 3.07 -57.63 22.59
N ILE A 3 2.37 -57.62 21.45
CA ILE A 3 2.13 -56.44 20.62
C ILE A 3 0.68 -56.02 20.86
N ALA A 4 0.47 -54.86 21.48
CA ALA A 4 -0.83 -54.20 21.52
C ALA A 4 -0.92 -53.21 20.34
N LYS A 5 -2.00 -53.28 19.56
CA LYS A 5 -2.29 -52.32 18.47
C LYS A 5 -2.88 -51.02 19.04
N PRO A 6 -2.42 -49.83 18.62
CA PRO A 6 -3.17 -48.59 18.82
C PRO A 6 -4.11 -48.30 17.65
N SER A 7 -5.28 -47.73 17.94
CA SER A 7 -6.26 -47.26 16.96
C SER A 7 -6.00 -45.81 16.53
N ASN A 8 -6.16 -45.59 15.22
CA ASN A 8 -6.41 -44.33 14.49
C ASN A 8 -5.68 -43.03 14.87
N ASN A 9 -4.78 -42.67 13.95
CA ASN A 9 -4.46 -41.33 13.45
C ASN A 9 -3.50 -40.38 14.20
N GLU A 10 -2.70 -40.88 15.13
CA GLU A 10 -1.47 -40.18 15.56
C GLU A 10 -0.24 -40.92 15.01
N LYS A 11 0.73 -40.17 14.45
CA LYS A 11 2.02 -40.74 14.04
C LYS A 11 2.65 -41.46 15.23
N PRO A 12 3.15 -42.69 15.08
CA PRO A 12 3.64 -43.45 16.21
C PRO A 12 4.92 -42.79 16.74
N ILE A 13 4.84 -42.12 17.89
CA ILE A 13 6.02 -41.79 18.66
C ILE A 13 6.54 -43.12 19.19
N GLN A 14 7.60 -43.67 18.58
CA GLN A 14 8.32 -44.79 19.15
C GLN A 14 8.87 -44.35 20.51
N ARG A 15 8.19 -44.78 21.58
CA ARG A 15 8.64 -44.57 22.95
C ARG A 15 9.81 -45.53 23.15
N ILE A 16 11.05 -45.02 23.07
CA ILE A 16 12.23 -45.79 23.44
C ILE A 16 12.15 -46.04 24.94
N LEU A 17 11.72 -47.25 25.31
CA LEU A 17 11.86 -47.77 26.67
C LEU A 17 13.30 -48.26 26.80
N VAL A 18 14.14 -47.45 27.44
CA VAL A 18 15.49 -47.89 27.85
C VAL A 18 15.29 -48.81 29.04
N SER A 19 15.68 -50.08 28.92
CA SER A 19 15.66 -51.06 30.01
C SER A 19 16.68 -50.66 31.09
N ASP A 20 16.30 -50.80 32.35
CA ASP A 20 17.05 -50.35 33.54
C ASP A 20 18.39 -51.09 33.83
N ASP A 21 18.87 -51.93 32.92
CA ASP A 21 20.11 -52.71 33.08
C ASP A 21 21.28 -52.14 32.25
N LEU A 22 21.66 -50.89 32.50
CA LEU A 22 22.91 -50.30 32.00
C LEU A 22 23.83 -49.96 33.18
N ASP A 23 25.05 -50.48 33.16
CA ASP A 23 26.10 -50.24 34.17
C ASP A 23 26.19 -48.74 34.55
N SER A 24 26.34 -48.47 35.86
CA SER A 24 26.11 -47.16 36.50
C SER A 24 26.81 -45.96 35.84
N GLU A 25 27.94 -46.17 35.17
CA GLU A 25 28.69 -45.15 34.45
C GLU A 25 28.04 -44.79 33.10
N TYR A 26 27.57 -45.78 32.34
CA TYR A 26 26.85 -45.58 31.09
C TYR A 26 25.42 -45.10 31.32
N GLY A 27 24.77 -45.54 32.39
CA GLY A 27 23.45 -45.05 32.79
C GLY A 27 23.44 -43.54 33.09
N THR A 28 24.50 -43.04 33.74
CA THR A 28 24.65 -41.59 34.03
C THR A 28 24.89 -40.79 32.74
N TYR A 29 25.72 -41.29 31.83
CA TYR A 29 26.01 -40.63 30.56
C TYR A 29 24.79 -40.58 29.63
N VAL A 30 24.04 -41.68 29.50
CA VAL A 30 22.79 -41.74 28.72
C VAL A 30 21.73 -40.82 29.32
N SER A 31 21.63 -40.77 30.65
CA SER A 31 20.70 -39.88 31.35
C SER A 31 21.01 -38.40 31.10
N GLN A 32 22.29 -38.03 31.05
CA GLN A 32 22.70 -36.67 30.73
C GLN A 32 22.33 -36.28 29.30
N ILE A 33 22.60 -37.15 28.32
CA ILE A 33 22.23 -36.91 26.91
C ILE A 33 20.70 -36.76 26.76
N VAL A 34 19.91 -37.61 27.44
CA VAL A 34 18.44 -37.52 27.40
C VAL A 34 17.96 -36.20 28.04
N ARG A 35 18.63 -35.73 29.09
CA ARG A 35 18.31 -34.44 29.73
C ARG A 35 18.61 -33.26 28.79
N ASP A 36 19.77 -33.26 28.16
CA ASP A 36 20.20 -32.21 27.25
C ASP A 36 19.31 -32.14 26.01
N LEU A 37 18.90 -33.29 25.46
CA LEU A 37 17.94 -33.36 24.35
C LEU A 37 16.55 -32.84 24.75
N ARG A 38 16.10 -33.10 25.98
CA ARG A 38 14.83 -32.54 26.49
C ARG A 38 14.91 -31.03 26.68
N GLU A 39 16.02 -30.51 27.18
CA GLU A 39 16.22 -29.06 27.32
C GLU A 39 16.29 -28.36 25.96
N ALA A 40 17.00 -28.95 24.99
CA ALA A 40 17.05 -28.46 23.62
C ALA A 40 15.66 -28.47 22.96
N GLY A 41 14.90 -29.56 23.15
CA GLY A 41 13.51 -29.67 22.67
C GLY A 41 12.58 -28.60 23.27
N LYS A 42 12.71 -28.32 24.57
CA LYS A 42 11.95 -27.23 25.23
C LYS A 42 12.29 -25.86 24.67
N LYS A 43 13.58 -25.55 24.46
CA LYS A 43 14.01 -24.27 23.87
C LYS A 43 13.46 -24.10 22.45
N LEU A 44 13.51 -25.15 21.64
CA LEU A 44 12.93 -25.17 20.30
C LEU A 44 11.41 -24.92 20.34
N GLN A 45 10.70 -25.58 21.26
CA GLN A 45 9.26 -25.37 21.42
C GLN A 45 8.95 -23.92 21.80
N THR A 46 9.67 -23.33 22.76
CA THR A 46 9.48 -21.92 23.13
C THR A 46 9.75 -20.97 21.96
N SER A 47 10.74 -21.25 21.11
CA SER A 47 10.99 -20.46 19.90
C SER A 47 9.89 -20.63 18.85
N VAL A 48 9.29 -21.82 18.72
CA VAL A 48 8.16 -22.07 17.82
C VAL A 48 6.90 -21.36 18.33
N ASP A 49 6.61 -21.46 19.63
CA ASP A 49 5.46 -20.79 20.26
C ASP A 49 5.60 -19.25 20.14
N ALA A 50 6.82 -18.71 20.25
CA ALA A 50 7.09 -17.29 20.03
C ALA A 50 6.92 -16.86 18.56
N LEU A 51 7.09 -17.77 17.60
CA LEU A 51 6.82 -17.50 16.18
C LEU A 51 5.31 -17.55 15.86
N ASP A 52 4.53 -18.38 16.56
CA ASP A 52 3.06 -18.38 16.46
C ASP A 52 2.43 -17.10 17.02
N GLU A 53 3.08 -16.48 18.02
CA GLU A 53 2.70 -15.16 18.54
C GLU A 53 3.00 -14.03 17.53
N TYR A 54 3.98 -14.23 16.64
CA TYR A 54 4.17 -13.38 15.47
C TYR A 54 3.12 -13.72 14.41
N HIS A 55 2.06 -12.91 14.34
CA HIS A 55 1.18 -12.90 13.18
C HIS A 55 1.97 -12.52 11.92
N VAL A 56 2.51 -13.51 11.20
CA VAL A 56 3.02 -13.33 9.84
C VAL A 56 1.80 -13.13 8.94
N SER A 57 1.30 -11.90 8.90
CA SER A 57 0.37 -11.47 7.87
C SER A 57 1.10 -11.50 6.54
N MET A 58 0.75 -12.45 5.67
CA MET A 58 1.26 -12.49 4.31
C MET A 58 0.81 -11.20 3.60
N LEU A 59 1.74 -10.25 3.44
CA LEU A 59 1.47 -9.00 2.75
C LEU A 59 1.25 -9.32 1.27
N ARG A 60 -0.01 -9.33 0.83
CA ARG A 60 -0.33 -9.44 -0.59
C ARG A 60 -0.03 -8.09 -1.24
N VAL A 61 0.92 -8.10 -2.17
CA VAL A 61 1.26 -6.95 -3.02
C VAL A 61 0.95 -7.34 -4.46
N ASP A 62 0.26 -6.48 -5.18
CA ASP A 62 -0.03 -6.72 -6.59
C ASP A 62 1.26 -6.79 -7.42
N LYS A 63 1.29 -7.75 -8.35
CA LYS A 63 2.48 -8.00 -9.20
C LYS A 63 2.91 -6.75 -9.97
N ASP A 64 1.95 -5.89 -10.34
CA ASP A 64 2.20 -4.71 -11.14
C ASP A 64 2.97 -3.65 -10.33
N ILE A 65 2.75 -3.58 -9.01
CA ILE A 65 3.54 -2.72 -8.11
C ILE A 65 5.00 -3.17 -8.09
N ILE A 66 5.23 -4.49 -8.03
CA ILE A 66 6.58 -5.05 -8.07
C ILE A 66 7.24 -4.79 -9.43
N ILE A 67 6.50 -4.98 -10.52
CA ILE A 67 6.99 -4.72 -11.88
C ILE A 67 7.33 -3.25 -12.04
N ASN A 68 6.45 -2.33 -11.64
CA ASN A 68 6.69 -0.89 -11.71
C ASN A 68 7.97 -0.54 -10.95
N ALA A 69 8.16 -1.05 -9.74
CA ALA A 69 9.38 -0.84 -8.97
C ALA A 69 10.64 -1.33 -9.71
N LEU A 70 10.59 -2.54 -10.28
CA LEU A 70 11.72 -3.13 -11.02
C LEU A 70 12.03 -2.37 -12.31
N THR A 71 11.02 -1.85 -13.01
CA THR A 71 11.21 -1.10 -14.25
C THR A 71 11.88 0.26 -14.04
N HIS A 72 11.80 0.81 -12.82
CA HIS A 72 12.44 2.09 -12.46
C HIS A 72 13.79 1.92 -11.76
N VAL A 73 14.31 0.69 -11.63
CA VAL A 73 15.68 0.43 -11.19
C VAL A 73 16.65 0.87 -12.30
N ASP A 74 17.00 2.15 -12.28
CA ASP A 74 18.16 2.63 -13.05
C ASP A 74 19.43 1.98 -12.50
N LYS A 75 20.31 1.54 -13.41
CA LYS A 75 21.54 0.81 -13.07
C LYS A 75 22.55 1.73 -12.39
N GLY A 76 22.55 1.74 -11.05
CA GLY A 76 23.72 2.01 -10.23
C GLY A 76 23.69 3.34 -9.47
N ASP A 77 23.08 3.35 -8.28
CA ASP A 77 23.52 4.14 -7.12
C ASP A 77 22.77 3.71 -5.85
N ASN A 78 23.37 3.78 -4.65
CA ASN A 78 22.71 3.38 -3.39
C ASN A 78 21.49 4.26 -3.02
N SER A 79 21.41 5.47 -3.61
CA SER A 79 20.26 6.37 -3.49
C SER A 79 19.00 5.83 -4.22
N SER A 80 19.19 4.96 -5.21
CA SER A 80 18.09 4.36 -5.99
C SER A 80 17.26 3.38 -5.16
N ASP A 81 17.87 2.61 -4.25
CA ASP A 81 17.16 1.59 -3.47
C ASP A 81 16.11 2.21 -2.54
N THR A 82 16.44 3.34 -1.89
CA THR A 82 15.49 4.04 -1.02
C THR A 82 14.34 4.62 -1.84
N ASN A 83 14.63 5.23 -2.99
CA ASN A 83 13.60 5.76 -3.88
C ASN A 83 12.69 4.66 -4.40
N ASN A 84 13.23 3.50 -4.77
CA ASN A 84 12.46 2.34 -5.22
C ASN A 84 11.51 1.83 -4.13
N ILE A 85 11.98 1.75 -2.88
CA ILE A 85 11.14 1.37 -1.73
C ILE A 85 9.99 2.37 -1.54
N ARG A 86 10.26 3.67 -1.68
CA ARG A 86 9.22 4.71 -1.56
C ARG A 86 8.27 4.76 -2.74
N GLU A 87 8.72 4.45 -3.95
CA GLU A 87 7.86 4.30 -5.13
C GLU A 87 6.90 3.12 -4.91
N VAL A 88 7.40 1.96 -4.47
CA VAL A 88 6.57 0.79 -4.11
C VAL A 88 5.54 1.17 -3.04
N GLU A 89 5.98 1.87 -2.00
CA GLU A 89 5.11 2.31 -0.92
C GLU A 89 4.01 3.25 -1.42
N ALA A 90 4.36 4.24 -2.25
CA ALA A 90 3.42 5.18 -2.83
C ALA A 90 2.40 4.48 -3.74
N GLU A 91 2.85 3.54 -4.58
CA GLU A 91 1.97 2.77 -5.45
C GLU A 91 1.01 1.88 -4.67
N LYS A 92 1.51 1.17 -3.65
CA LYS A 92 0.67 0.39 -2.74
C LYS A 92 -0.35 1.29 -2.03
N MET A 93 0.06 2.46 -1.56
CA MET A 93 -0.82 3.42 -0.91
C MET A 93 -1.93 3.91 -1.85
N LEU A 94 -1.58 4.24 -3.10
CA LEU A 94 -2.57 4.64 -4.12
C LEU A 94 -3.54 3.50 -4.45
N HIS A 95 -3.03 2.29 -4.59
CA HIS A 95 -3.84 1.10 -4.82
C HIS A 95 -4.82 0.84 -3.67
N ASP A 96 -4.34 0.87 -2.43
CA ASP A 96 -5.17 0.62 -1.25
C ASP A 96 -6.22 1.72 -1.06
N ALA A 97 -5.85 2.99 -1.26
CA ALA A 97 -6.79 4.10 -1.24
C ALA A 97 -7.89 3.92 -2.30
N PHE A 98 -7.52 3.49 -3.50
CA PHE A 98 -8.48 3.19 -4.57
C PHE A 98 -9.40 2.01 -4.21
N MET A 99 -8.85 0.91 -3.69
CA MET A 99 -9.63 -0.27 -3.30
C MET A 99 -10.60 0.01 -2.15
N LEU A 100 -10.20 0.85 -1.20
CA LEU A 100 -11.02 1.32 -0.09
C LEU A 100 -11.98 2.45 -0.48
N LYS A 101 -11.98 2.88 -1.75
CA LYS A 101 -12.79 4.01 -2.25
C LYS A 101 -12.57 5.31 -1.46
N ALA A 102 -11.33 5.55 -1.03
CA ALA A 102 -10.97 6.79 -0.37
C ALA A 102 -11.06 7.96 -1.37
N SER A 103 -11.61 9.10 -0.95
CA SER A 103 -11.65 10.31 -1.78
C SER A 103 -10.33 11.06 -1.78
N ASP A 104 -9.62 11.03 -0.65
CA ASP A 104 -8.41 11.80 -0.41
C ASP A 104 -7.42 11.00 0.42
N ILE A 105 -6.14 11.19 0.15
CA ILE A 105 -5.03 10.76 0.98
C ILE A 105 -4.42 12.01 1.59
N HIS A 106 -4.40 12.06 2.92
CA HIS A 106 -3.88 13.17 3.70
C HIS A 106 -2.53 12.76 4.29
N ILE A 107 -1.50 13.55 4.03
CA ILE A 107 -0.13 13.27 4.46
C ILE A 107 0.40 14.47 5.23
N SER A 108 0.73 14.25 6.49
CA SER A 108 1.31 15.24 7.39
C SER A 108 2.76 14.90 7.67
N GLY A 109 3.65 15.87 7.47
CA GLY A 109 5.06 15.82 7.83
C GLY A 109 5.41 16.78 8.95
N ASP A 110 4.64 16.79 10.04
CA ASP A 110 4.90 17.61 11.24
C ASP A 110 5.91 16.91 12.16
N GLU A 111 6.78 17.67 12.83
CA GLU A 111 7.68 17.15 13.87
C GLU A 111 6.93 16.51 15.05
N LYS A 112 5.74 17.01 15.38
CA LYS A 112 4.93 16.49 16.49
C LYS A 112 4.16 15.24 16.11
N GLU A 113 3.63 15.20 14.89
CA GLU A 113 2.77 14.12 14.43
C GLU A 113 2.82 13.99 12.90
N ALA A 114 3.71 13.12 12.40
CA ALA A 114 3.71 12.72 11.01
C ALA A 114 2.84 11.47 10.80
N PHE A 115 1.95 11.55 9.80
CA PHE A 115 0.94 10.52 9.54
C PHE A 115 0.49 10.48 8.09
N ILE A 116 -0.16 9.38 7.74
CA ILE A 116 -0.95 9.25 6.51
C ILE A 116 -2.37 8.83 6.92
N LYS A 117 -3.39 9.50 6.38
CA LYS A 117 -4.80 9.18 6.60
C LYS A 117 -5.54 9.09 5.28
N PHE A 118 -6.47 8.16 5.15
CA PHE A 118 -7.41 8.11 4.05
C PHE A 118 -8.73 8.75 4.48
N ARG A 119 -9.33 9.53 3.58
CA ARG A 119 -10.71 9.97 3.73
C ARG A 119 -11.64 8.94 3.12
N ILE A 120 -12.28 8.12 3.94
CA ILE A 120 -13.20 7.06 3.52
C ILE A 120 -14.60 7.46 4.02
N ASN A 121 -15.58 7.54 3.11
CA ASN A 121 -16.95 7.95 3.43
C ASN A 121 -17.05 9.29 4.20
N GLY A 122 -16.08 10.19 4.01
CA GLY A 122 -16.02 11.50 4.67
C GLY A 122 -15.22 11.53 5.97
N GLU A 123 -14.85 10.39 6.53
CA GLU A 123 -14.08 10.27 7.78
C GLU A 123 -12.59 10.02 7.51
N LEU A 124 -11.72 10.55 8.37
CA LEU A 124 -10.27 10.38 8.26
C LEU A 124 -9.79 9.20 9.10
N GLU A 125 -9.29 8.17 8.44
CA GLU A 125 -8.78 6.94 9.05
C GLU A 125 -7.28 6.81 8.84
N PHE A 126 -6.52 6.37 9.86
CA PHE A 126 -5.08 6.18 9.72
C PHE A 126 -4.77 5.04 8.75
N TYR A 127 -3.83 5.29 7.84
CA TYR A 127 -3.27 4.27 6.97
C TYR A 127 -1.87 3.90 7.46
N GLY A 128 -1.71 2.64 7.90
CA GLY A 128 -0.48 2.14 8.50
C GLY A 128 -0.31 2.53 9.97
N VAL A 129 0.94 2.73 10.40
CA VAL A 129 1.28 2.99 11.81
C VAL A 129 1.11 4.47 12.14
N HIS A 130 0.55 4.75 13.32
CA HIS A 130 0.46 6.09 13.87
C HIS A 130 1.85 6.60 14.33
N GLY A 131 2.14 7.89 14.13
CA GLY A 131 3.41 8.49 14.56
C GLY A 131 4.61 8.04 13.72
N ARG A 132 4.49 8.15 12.39
CA ARG A 132 5.60 7.88 11.47
C ARG A 132 6.73 8.87 11.70
N ALA A 133 7.96 8.51 11.32
CA ALA A 133 9.05 9.47 11.38
C ALA A 133 8.88 10.54 10.28
N LYS A 134 9.05 11.82 10.62
CA LYS A 134 8.91 12.91 9.65
C LYS A 134 9.77 12.71 8.40
N ALA A 135 11.05 12.36 8.58
CA ALA A 135 11.97 12.09 7.47
C ALA A 135 11.46 11.00 6.51
N GLU A 136 10.74 10.02 7.04
CA GLU A 136 10.12 8.95 6.27
C GLU A 136 9.03 9.51 5.34
N VAL A 137 8.13 10.31 5.91
CA VAL A 137 7.01 10.91 5.19
C VAL A 137 7.49 11.97 4.20
N THR A 138 8.50 12.75 4.55
CA THR A 138 9.15 13.71 3.64
C THR A 138 9.74 12.98 2.43
N SER A 139 10.50 11.90 2.65
CA SER A 139 11.09 11.10 1.57
C SER A 139 10.03 10.52 0.64
N LEU A 140 8.92 10.01 1.19
CA LEU A 140 7.79 9.52 0.41
C LEU A 140 7.16 10.64 -0.46
N VAL A 141 6.94 11.81 0.12
CA VAL A 141 6.35 12.96 -0.58
C VAL A 141 7.26 13.48 -1.68
N SER A 142 8.57 13.57 -1.43
CA SER A 142 9.56 13.92 -2.46
C SER A 142 9.52 12.93 -3.61
N VAL A 143 9.42 11.63 -3.36
CA VAL A 143 9.30 10.62 -4.43
C VAL A 143 8.00 10.79 -5.21
N MET A 144 6.86 10.99 -4.54
CA MET A 144 5.58 11.20 -5.23
C MET A 144 5.56 12.47 -6.09
N TYR A 145 6.11 13.56 -5.58
CA TYR A 145 6.09 14.83 -6.31
C TYR A 145 7.27 14.94 -7.29
N SER A 146 8.51 14.99 -6.80
CA SER A 146 9.70 15.26 -7.60
C SER A 146 9.95 14.20 -8.68
N ASN A 147 9.62 12.94 -8.42
CA ASN A 147 9.94 11.84 -9.31
C ASN A 147 8.68 11.34 -10.05
N MET A 148 7.67 10.84 -9.32
CA MET A 148 6.49 10.24 -9.93
C MET A 148 5.69 11.24 -10.79
N ALA A 149 5.37 12.43 -10.26
CA ALA A 149 4.63 13.45 -11.02
C ALA A 149 5.44 14.07 -12.17
N SER A 150 6.77 14.13 -12.02
CA SER A 150 7.68 14.57 -13.09
C SER A 150 7.72 13.57 -14.25
N LYS A 151 7.82 12.26 -13.95
CA LYS A 151 7.78 11.19 -14.96
C LYS A 151 6.47 11.20 -15.76
N ASP A 152 5.36 11.53 -15.10
CA ASP A 152 4.05 11.69 -15.74
C ASP A 152 3.91 13.02 -16.52
N GLY A 153 4.96 13.85 -16.57
CA GLY A 153 5.00 15.13 -17.26
C GLY A 153 4.12 16.21 -16.62
N SER A 154 3.57 15.96 -15.43
CA SER A 154 2.67 16.88 -14.75
C SER A 154 3.40 18.05 -14.10
N ILE A 155 4.69 17.88 -13.79
CA ILE A 155 5.55 18.95 -13.28
C ILE A 155 6.87 18.95 -14.05
N GLY A 156 7.47 20.13 -14.22
CA GLY A 156 8.71 20.30 -14.99
C GLY A 156 9.97 19.91 -14.21
N GLY A 157 10.01 18.71 -13.60
CA GLY A 157 11.18 18.24 -12.85
C GLY A 157 11.46 19.03 -11.56
N LYS A 158 10.43 19.65 -10.98
CA LYS A 158 10.59 20.46 -9.78
C LYS A 158 10.74 19.56 -8.56
N GLU A 159 11.72 19.86 -7.74
CA GLU A 159 11.85 19.23 -6.43
C GLU A 159 10.72 19.67 -5.49
N PHE A 160 10.33 18.78 -4.59
CA PHE A 160 9.42 19.09 -3.51
C PHE A 160 10.07 20.08 -2.54
N ASP A 161 9.37 21.19 -2.26
CA ASP A 161 9.72 22.16 -1.23
C ASP A 161 8.48 22.43 -0.38
N ALA A 162 8.56 22.10 0.91
CA ALA A 162 7.48 22.27 1.89
C ALA A 162 6.97 23.73 2.01
N ASN A 163 7.82 24.70 1.69
CA ASN A 163 7.50 26.13 1.77
C ASN A 163 6.76 26.64 0.52
N THR A 164 6.67 25.82 -0.52
CA THR A 164 6.03 26.19 -1.79
C THR A 164 4.77 25.36 -2.03
N LYS A 165 3.87 25.92 -2.84
CA LYS A 165 2.73 25.16 -3.35
C LYS A 165 3.22 24.16 -4.39
N ALA A 166 2.94 22.89 -4.14
CA ALA A 166 3.11 21.79 -5.07
C ALA A 166 1.71 21.37 -5.58
N ASP A 167 1.52 21.42 -6.89
CA ASP A 167 0.35 20.88 -7.60
C ASP A 167 0.86 19.99 -8.72
N GLY A 168 0.27 18.82 -8.87
CA GLY A 168 0.68 17.83 -9.84
C GLY A 168 -0.30 16.67 -9.90
N VAL A 169 -0.10 15.80 -10.87
CA VAL A 169 -0.90 14.60 -11.06
C VAL A 169 0.03 13.42 -11.25
N ILE A 170 -0.32 12.30 -10.62
CA ILE A 170 0.36 11.02 -10.78
C ILE A 170 -0.62 9.98 -11.33
N TYR A 171 -0.12 9.13 -12.22
CA TYR A 171 -0.90 8.03 -12.81
C TYR A 171 -0.12 6.72 -12.72
N ARG A 172 -0.76 5.65 -12.22
CA ARG A 172 -0.12 4.35 -12.10
C ARG A 172 -0.99 3.25 -12.68
N ASN A 173 -0.36 2.39 -13.48
CA ASN A 173 -1.01 1.21 -14.01
C ASN A 173 -0.81 0.08 -12.99
N ILE A 174 -1.89 -0.30 -12.30
CA ILE A 174 -1.89 -1.32 -11.26
C ILE A 174 -3.12 -2.21 -11.47
N SER A 175 -2.90 -3.51 -11.62
CA SER A 175 -3.92 -4.54 -11.81
C SER A 175 -4.85 -4.25 -13.00
N GLY A 176 -4.26 -3.78 -14.11
CA GLY A 176 -4.97 -3.40 -15.33
C GLY A 176 -5.75 -2.09 -15.26
N LYS A 177 -5.70 -1.38 -14.13
CA LYS A 177 -6.37 -0.09 -13.91
C LYS A 177 -5.35 1.03 -13.96
N ARG A 178 -5.73 2.19 -14.49
CA ARG A 178 -4.87 3.39 -14.51
C ARG A 178 -5.29 4.29 -13.35
N ILE A 179 -4.80 4.01 -12.15
CA ILE A 179 -5.17 4.76 -10.94
C ILE A 179 -4.51 6.14 -10.99
N GLY A 180 -5.31 7.19 -10.91
CA GLY A 180 -4.83 8.58 -10.88
C GLY A 180 -4.96 9.22 -9.51
N ALA A 181 -4.06 10.13 -9.16
CA ALA A 181 -4.25 11.03 -8.02
C ALA A 181 -3.72 12.43 -8.32
N ARG A 182 -4.44 13.46 -7.86
CA ARG A 182 -4.01 14.86 -7.94
C ARG A 182 -3.40 15.29 -6.62
N ILE A 183 -2.13 15.67 -6.67
CA ILE A 183 -1.34 16.21 -5.56
C ILE A 183 -1.67 17.68 -5.39
N ALA A 184 -1.92 18.10 -4.16
CA ALA A 184 -1.97 19.49 -3.76
C ALA A 184 -1.34 19.67 -2.38
N THR A 185 -0.47 20.66 -2.21
CA THR A 185 0.03 21.07 -0.89
C THR A 185 -0.43 22.46 -0.52
N HIS A 186 -0.62 22.64 0.79
CA HIS A 186 -0.78 23.95 1.39
C HIS A 186 0.47 24.25 2.22
N PRO A 187 1.13 25.39 1.99
CA PRO A 187 2.21 25.82 2.87
C PRO A 187 1.66 25.92 4.29
N THR A 188 2.24 25.18 5.22
CA THR A 188 1.94 25.32 6.65
C THR A 188 2.70 26.54 7.18
N THR A 189 2.35 27.02 8.37
CA THR A 189 2.93 28.23 8.98
C THR A 189 4.35 27.99 9.50
N GLN A 190 5.30 27.83 8.57
CA GLN A 190 6.73 28.18 8.61
C GLN A 190 7.52 27.99 9.91
N LYS A 191 7.58 26.75 10.42
CA LYS A 191 8.75 26.28 11.18
C LYS A 191 9.15 24.88 10.72
N ASN A 192 10.45 24.62 10.71
CA ASN A 192 11.07 23.29 10.61
C ASN A 192 10.73 22.43 9.37
N ASP A 193 10.37 23.00 8.21
CA ASP A 193 9.97 22.23 7.00
C ASP A 193 8.78 21.28 7.22
N ASP A 194 7.84 21.66 8.10
CA ASP A 194 6.56 20.97 8.22
C ASP A 194 5.73 21.14 6.93
N PHE A 195 4.94 20.14 6.57
CA PHE A 195 4.04 20.22 5.43
C PHE A 195 2.76 19.43 5.62
N TYR A 196 1.73 19.82 4.85
CA TYR A 196 0.51 19.06 4.69
C TYR A 196 0.20 18.89 3.20
N MET A 197 0.18 17.64 2.75
CA MET A 197 -0.12 17.26 1.38
C MET A 197 -1.44 16.50 1.32
N VAL A 198 -2.25 16.80 0.30
CA VAL A 198 -3.48 16.09 0.01
C VAL A 198 -3.38 15.53 -1.41
N LEU A 199 -3.63 14.24 -1.57
CA LEU A 199 -3.79 13.60 -2.86
C LEU A 199 -5.26 13.25 -3.06
N ARG A 200 -5.92 13.90 -4.01
CA ARG A 200 -7.28 13.51 -4.41
C ARG A 200 -7.20 12.30 -5.32
N VAL A 201 -7.81 11.19 -4.91
CA VAL A 201 -7.86 9.97 -5.72
C VAL A 201 -8.84 10.19 -6.87
N LEU A 202 -8.37 10.05 -8.11
CA LEU A 202 -9.16 10.28 -9.32
C LEU A 202 -9.88 9.01 -9.81
N GLY A 203 -9.65 7.88 -9.16
CA GLY A 203 -10.17 6.57 -9.56
C GLY A 203 -9.41 5.97 -10.74
N ASP A 204 -9.99 4.93 -11.34
CA ASP A 204 -9.45 4.30 -12.53
C ASP A 204 -9.69 5.18 -13.75
N GLN A 205 -8.62 5.76 -14.28
CA GLN A 205 -8.66 6.62 -15.46
C GLN A 205 -8.92 5.84 -16.75
N ASN A 206 -8.74 4.52 -16.76
CA ASN A 206 -9.20 3.68 -17.86
C ASN A 206 -10.72 3.45 -17.79
N ALA A 207 -11.34 3.63 -16.62
CA ALA A 207 -12.79 3.51 -16.46
C ALA A 207 -13.56 4.70 -17.08
N TYR A 208 -12.86 5.72 -17.59
CA TYR A 208 -13.42 6.66 -18.58
C TYR A 208 -13.61 5.96 -19.94
N ALA A 209 -14.47 4.94 -20.00
CA ALA A 209 -15.04 4.42 -21.26
C ALA A 209 -16.16 3.37 -21.05
N GLU A 210 -16.86 3.32 -19.92
CA GLU A 210 -18.30 3.11 -20.11
C GLU A 210 -18.84 4.49 -20.49
N TYR A 211 -18.94 4.74 -21.79
CA TYR A 211 -19.61 5.91 -22.33
C TYR A 211 -21.01 5.94 -21.70
N ILE A 212 -21.19 6.75 -20.65
CA ILE A 212 -22.51 7.02 -20.13
C ILE A 212 -23.19 7.82 -21.23
N THR A 213 -24.12 7.18 -21.92
CA THR A 213 -24.81 7.83 -23.01
C THR A 213 -25.62 9.01 -22.46
N PHE A 214 -25.87 10.04 -23.27
CA PHE A 214 -26.63 11.21 -22.83
C PHE A 214 -27.99 10.84 -22.22
N GLU A 215 -28.58 9.73 -22.67
CA GLU A 215 -29.84 9.19 -22.16
C GLU A 215 -29.76 8.72 -20.70
N ASN A 216 -28.57 8.36 -20.23
CA ASN A 216 -28.31 7.90 -18.86
C ASN A 216 -27.80 9.02 -17.94
N LEU A 217 -27.58 10.24 -18.45
CA LEU A 217 -27.10 11.39 -17.67
C LEU A 217 -28.23 12.19 -16.99
N GLY A 218 -29.48 11.71 -17.07
CA GLY A 218 -30.62 12.36 -16.42
C GLY A 218 -31.18 13.57 -17.18
N TYR A 219 -30.80 13.75 -18.45
CA TYR A 219 -31.40 14.75 -19.32
C TYR A 219 -32.86 14.42 -19.62
N LEU A 220 -33.69 15.46 -19.72
CA LEU A 220 -35.12 15.33 -20.00
C LEU A 220 -35.37 15.30 -21.51
N PHE A 221 -36.27 14.42 -21.93
CA PHE A 221 -36.89 14.44 -23.26
C PHE A 221 -35.87 14.49 -24.41
N ASN A 222 -35.85 15.57 -25.21
CA ASN A 222 -35.05 15.73 -26.42
C ASN A 222 -33.69 16.42 -26.18
N GLN A 223 -33.34 16.71 -24.92
CA GLN A 223 -32.08 17.36 -24.58
C GLN A 223 -30.84 16.57 -25.05
N PRO A 224 -30.79 15.22 -24.96
CA PRO A 224 -29.70 14.44 -25.56
C PRO A 224 -29.45 14.75 -27.03
N GLU A 225 -30.52 14.85 -27.83
CA GLU A 225 -30.42 15.13 -29.26
C GLU A 225 -30.03 16.58 -29.56
N GLN A 226 -30.49 17.53 -28.74
CA GLN A 226 -30.08 18.94 -28.84
C GLN A 226 -28.59 19.11 -28.54
N ILE A 227 -28.10 18.45 -27.48
CA ILE A 227 -26.67 18.45 -27.11
C ILE A 227 -25.86 17.80 -28.23
N ARG A 228 -26.28 16.64 -28.73
CA ARG A 228 -25.61 15.94 -29.82
C ARG A 228 -25.53 16.80 -31.09
N SER A 229 -26.62 17.47 -31.45
CA SER A 229 -26.66 18.40 -32.58
C SER A 229 -25.71 19.59 -32.40
N ALA A 230 -25.63 20.15 -31.18
CA ALA A 230 -24.69 21.23 -30.87
C ALA A 230 -23.23 20.78 -30.96
N LEU A 231 -22.92 19.55 -30.53
CA LEU A 231 -21.58 18.97 -30.61
C LEU A 231 -21.12 18.70 -32.06
N TYR A 232 -22.04 18.43 -32.99
CA TYR A 232 -21.72 18.29 -34.42
C TYR A 232 -21.53 19.63 -35.15
N GLY A 233 -21.85 20.75 -34.50
CA GLY A 233 -21.67 22.09 -35.06
C GLY A 233 -20.20 22.49 -35.16
N LYS A 234 -19.87 23.39 -36.10
CA LYS A 234 -18.56 24.07 -36.12
C LYS A 234 -18.59 25.23 -35.13
N GLY A 235 -17.88 25.11 -34.01
CA GLY A 235 -17.84 26.14 -32.99
C GLY A 235 -17.21 25.66 -31.69
N ILE A 236 -17.37 26.45 -30.63
CA ILE A 236 -16.95 26.11 -29.27
C ILE A 236 -18.21 25.73 -28.48
N THR A 237 -18.19 24.56 -27.84
CA THR A 237 -19.21 24.15 -26.86
C THR A 237 -18.66 24.36 -25.46
N LEU A 238 -19.44 25.03 -24.60
CA LEU A 238 -19.07 25.35 -23.22
C LEU A 238 -19.98 24.58 -22.27
N ILE A 239 -19.39 23.72 -21.44
CA ILE A 239 -20.08 23.04 -20.33
C ILE A 239 -19.72 23.80 -19.05
N ILE A 240 -20.70 24.50 -18.47
CA ILE A 240 -20.51 25.40 -17.33
C ILE A 240 -21.32 24.87 -16.14
N GLY A 241 -20.75 24.97 -14.94
CA GLY A 241 -21.33 24.48 -13.71
C GLY A 241 -20.33 24.55 -12.56
N GLU A 242 -20.80 24.46 -11.33
CA GLU A 242 -19.96 24.44 -10.13
C GLU A 242 -19.14 23.15 -9.99
N THR A 243 -18.13 23.13 -9.12
CA THR A 243 -17.35 21.91 -8.85
C THR A 243 -18.28 20.77 -8.44
N ASN A 244 -18.00 19.55 -8.92
CA ASN A 244 -18.81 18.35 -8.68
C ASN A 244 -20.20 18.31 -9.34
N SER A 245 -20.51 19.23 -10.26
CA SER A 245 -21.79 19.23 -11.01
C SER A 245 -21.85 18.23 -12.18
N GLY A 246 -20.89 17.30 -12.29
CA GLY A 246 -20.86 16.31 -13.37
C GLY A 246 -20.30 16.78 -14.72
N LYS A 247 -19.68 17.97 -14.81
CA LYS A 247 -19.12 18.50 -16.09
C LYS A 247 -18.11 17.60 -16.80
N SER A 248 -17.34 16.81 -16.05
CA SER A 248 -16.35 15.88 -16.63
C SER A 248 -16.96 14.53 -17.01
N VAL A 249 -18.19 14.28 -16.56
CA VAL A 249 -18.99 13.08 -16.88
C VAL A 249 -19.85 13.32 -18.12
N THR A 250 -20.31 14.56 -18.32
CA THR A 250 -21.00 15.06 -19.53
C THR A 250 -20.03 15.26 -20.69
#